data_AF-A0A662CQ07-F1
#
_entry.id   AF-A0A662CQ07-F1
#
_cell.length_a   1.000
_cell.length_b   1.000
_cell.length_c   1.000
_cell.angle_alpha   90.00
_cell.angle_beta   90.00
_cell.angle_gamma   90.00
#
_symmetry.space_group_name_H-M   'P 1'
#
loop_
_entity.id
_entity.type
_entity.pdbx_description
1 polymer ?
#
loop_
_entity_poly.entity_id
_entity_poly.type
_entity_poly.pdbx_seq_one_letter_code
_entity_poly.pdbx_strand_id
1 'polypeptide(L)'
;LRDVNLGKKVEIGKRVVVVGGGNTAIDAARTALRLGAEDVRIIYRRTRADMPAFPEEIEEALEEGVIINFLVTPVKVLGDTEVAGVECIRMETKGFDKGGRRRPVPVEGSNFVIEADTLVPCIGQGLTEGLDAQQELFNKWGFVQVDPRTMKTSIPGVFSGGDAVNPATVVEAVAHGKIAAIEIDKYFGYDGKLPFPEREVVPTSYDEEAYLVTLPRQKPTLLPLEERKGFVEVNKGLTLEQAVEEAKRCLHCDRPVEEVAEEEEEAEKAESVG
;
A
#
# COMPACT_ATOMS: atom_id res chain seq x y z
N LEU A 1 3.11 -2.36 -15.96
CA LEU A 1 3.59 -1.34 -15.00
C LEU A 1 5.10 -1.11 -15.10
N ARG A 2 5.97 -2.08 -14.79
CA ARG A 2 7.43 -1.92 -14.89
C ARG A 2 7.91 -1.37 -16.25
N ASP A 3 7.47 -1.98 -17.35
CA ASP A 3 7.90 -1.56 -18.68
C ASP A 3 7.47 -0.13 -19.02
N VAL A 4 6.25 0.27 -18.62
CA VAL A 4 5.77 1.66 -18.74
C VAL A 4 6.65 2.62 -17.95
N ASN A 5 6.97 2.27 -16.69
CA ASN A 5 7.85 3.10 -15.84
C ASN A 5 9.29 3.20 -16.37
N LEU A 6 9.76 2.20 -17.12
CA LEU A 6 11.05 2.23 -17.80
C LEU A 6 11.00 2.95 -19.16
N GLY A 7 9.87 3.59 -19.50
CA GLY A 7 9.69 4.31 -20.76
C GLY A 7 9.60 3.40 -21.99
N LYS A 8 9.38 2.09 -21.81
CA LYS A 8 9.19 1.18 -22.93
C LYS A 8 7.78 1.32 -23.49
N LYS A 9 7.65 1.12 -24.80
CA LYS A 9 6.36 1.05 -25.45
C LYS A 9 5.64 -0.23 -25.00
N VAL A 10 4.44 -0.07 -24.44
CA VAL A 10 3.51 -1.15 -24.11
C VAL A 10 2.27 -0.94 -24.93
N GLU A 11 1.83 -1.97 -25.66
CA GLU A 11 0.60 -1.91 -26.44
C GLU A 11 -0.55 -2.40 -25.57
N ILE A 12 -1.65 -1.66 -25.61
CA ILE A 12 -2.87 -1.98 -24.87
C ILE A 12 -4.07 -1.80 -25.80
N GLY A 13 -5.06 -2.68 -25.65
CA GLY A 13 -6.31 -2.57 -26.39
C GLY A 13 -7.21 -1.44 -25.87
N LYS A 14 -8.34 -1.24 -26.56
CA LYS A 14 -9.30 -0.18 -26.21
C LYS A 14 -10.13 -0.57 -24.99
N ARG A 15 -10.49 -1.85 -24.87
CA ARG A 15 -11.24 -2.43 -23.76
C ARG A 15 -10.30 -3.23 -22.86
N VAL A 16 -10.10 -2.76 -21.64
CA VAL A 16 -9.15 -3.35 -20.68
C VAL A 16 -9.89 -3.85 -19.46
N VAL A 17 -9.67 -5.12 -19.12
CA VAL A 17 -10.13 -5.72 -17.88
C VAL A 17 -8.96 -5.94 -16.95
N VAL A 18 -9.04 -5.43 -15.73
CA VAL A 18 -8.07 -5.64 -14.65
C VAL A 18 -8.71 -6.51 -13.58
N VAL A 19 -8.06 -7.62 -13.19
CA VAL A 19 -8.61 -8.55 -12.20
C VAL A 19 -7.89 -8.37 -10.87
N GLY A 20 -8.54 -7.77 -9.88
CA GLY A 20 -7.94 -7.51 -8.58
C GLY A 20 -8.63 -6.39 -7.81
N GLY A 21 -8.17 -6.12 -6.59
CA GLY A 21 -8.73 -5.03 -5.78
C GLY A 21 -7.73 -4.28 -4.90
N GLY A 22 -6.43 -4.57 -5.01
CA GLY A 22 -5.38 -3.82 -4.32
C GLY A 22 -4.87 -2.65 -5.14
N ASN A 23 -3.93 -1.88 -4.58
CA ASN A 23 -3.33 -0.71 -5.24
C ASN A 23 -2.78 -1.05 -6.63
N THR A 24 -2.16 -2.23 -6.81
CA THR A 24 -1.68 -2.69 -8.13
C THR A 24 -2.78 -2.73 -9.20
N ALA A 25 -4.03 -3.08 -8.82
CA ALA A 25 -5.16 -3.08 -9.75
C ALA A 25 -5.60 -1.66 -10.12
N ILE A 26 -5.57 -0.73 -9.15
CA ILE A 26 -5.83 0.69 -9.39
C ILE A 26 -4.75 1.27 -10.31
N ASP A 27 -3.48 1.03 -10.01
CA ASP A 27 -2.33 1.48 -10.80
C ASP A 27 -2.42 0.97 -12.23
N ALA A 28 -2.73 -0.32 -12.42
CA ALA A 28 -2.90 -0.92 -13.74
C ALA A 28 -4.05 -0.27 -14.52
N ALA A 29 -5.20 -0.07 -13.88
CA ALA A 29 -6.36 0.55 -14.52
C ALA A 29 -6.10 2.01 -14.91
N ARG A 30 -5.57 2.82 -13.98
CA ARG A 30 -5.23 4.22 -14.25
C ARG A 30 -4.13 4.34 -15.31
N THR A 31 -3.14 3.45 -15.29
CA THR A 31 -2.11 3.37 -16.34
C THR A 31 -2.72 3.04 -17.70
N ALA A 32 -3.68 2.11 -17.76
CA ALA A 32 -4.36 1.76 -19.00
C ALA A 32 -5.07 2.96 -19.64
N LEU A 33 -5.79 3.77 -18.85
CA LEU A 33 -6.39 5.02 -19.33
C LEU A 33 -5.34 5.96 -19.92
N ARG A 34 -4.19 6.08 -19.27
CA ARG A 34 -3.10 6.99 -19.69
C ARG A 34 -2.38 6.50 -20.95
N LEU A 35 -2.43 5.21 -21.22
CA LEU A 35 -1.99 4.59 -22.47
C LEU A 35 -3.03 4.68 -23.60
N GLY A 36 -4.21 5.26 -23.34
CA GLY A 36 -5.25 5.51 -24.35
C GLY A 36 -6.35 4.46 -24.41
N ALA A 37 -6.50 3.59 -23.40
CA ALA A 37 -7.67 2.72 -23.30
C ALA A 37 -8.96 3.55 -23.14
N GLU A 38 -10.04 3.12 -23.78
CA GLU A 38 -11.33 3.83 -23.83
C GLU A 38 -12.33 3.27 -22.80
N ASP A 39 -12.29 1.97 -22.51
CA ASP A 39 -13.14 1.30 -21.52
C ASP A 39 -12.26 0.47 -20.59
N VAL A 40 -12.05 0.95 -19.36
CA VAL A 40 -11.21 0.28 -18.36
C VAL A 40 -12.08 -0.18 -17.21
N ARG A 41 -12.07 -1.50 -16.98
CA ARG A 41 -12.90 -2.14 -15.96
C ARG A 41 -12.06 -2.94 -14.98
N ILE A 42 -12.29 -2.72 -13.69
CA ILE A 42 -11.75 -3.58 -12.62
C ILE A 42 -12.81 -4.64 -12.28
N ILE A 43 -12.39 -5.90 -12.16
CA ILE A 43 -13.21 -7.00 -11.64
C ILE A 43 -12.71 -7.33 -10.23
N TYR A 44 -13.58 -7.18 -9.24
CA TYR A 44 -13.27 -7.49 -7.85
C TYR A 44 -14.31 -8.41 -7.23
N ARG A 45 -13.85 -9.56 -6.71
CA ARG A 45 -14.71 -10.62 -6.17
C ARG A 45 -15.42 -10.28 -4.85
N ARG A 46 -15.12 -9.15 -4.22
CA ARG A 46 -15.73 -8.72 -2.95
C ARG A 46 -16.40 -7.36 -3.08
N THR A 47 -16.92 -6.87 -1.97
CA THR A 47 -17.56 -5.55 -1.87
C THR A 47 -16.52 -4.43 -1.84
N ARG A 48 -16.96 -3.19 -2.09
CA ARG A 48 -16.13 -1.98 -1.92
C ARG A 48 -15.53 -1.89 -0.52
N ALA A 49 -16.29 -2.23 0.53
CA ALA A 49 -15.82 -2.17 1.91
C ALA A 49 -14.69 -3.18 2.22
N ASP A 50 -14.60 -4.28 1.45
CA ASP A 50 -13.52 -5.26 1.59
C ASP A 50 -12.34 -4.99 0.63
N MET A 51 -12.37 -3.90 -0.15
CA MET A 51 -11.34 -3.59 -1.13
C MET A 51 -10.07 -3.09 -0.43
N PRO A 52 -8.90 -3.75 -0.64
CA PRO A 52 -7.68 -3.39 0.07
C PRO A 52 -6.96 -2.15 -0.48
N ALA A 53 -7.37 -1.63 -1.65
CA ALA A 53 -6.80 -0.40 -2.17
C ALA A 53 -7.17 0.82 -1.31
N PHE A 54 -6.34 1.87 -1.36
CA PHE A 54 -6.62 3.09 -0.61
C PHE A 54 -7.93 3.74 -1.08
N PRO A 55 -8.83 4.16 -0.17
CA PRO A 55 -10.12 4.77 -0.52
C PRO A 55 -9.99 5.94 -1.49
N GLU A 56 -8.99 6.80 -1.28
CA GLU A 56 -8.73 7.97 -2.10
C GLU A 56 -8.33 7.57 -3.54
N GLU A 57 -7.50 6.53 -3.69
CA GLU A 57 -7.10 6.02 -5.01
C GLU A 57 -8.26 5.35 -5.75
N ILE A 58 -9.17 4.69 -5.01
CA ILE A 58 -10.40 4.15 -5.57
C ILE A 58 -11.28 5.28 -6.11
N GLU A 59 -11.45 6.36 -5.33
CA GLU A 59 -12.25 7.52 -5.72
C GLU A 59 -11.65 8.22 -6.94
N GLU A 60 -10.34 8.49 -6.95
CA GLU A 60 -9.65 9.07 -8.10
C GLU A 60 -9.78 8.21 -9.37
N ALA A 61 -9.72 6.88 -9.24
CA ALA A 61 -9.89 5.98 -10.39
C ALA A 61 -11.33 6.05 -10.96
N LEU A 62 -12.34 6.09 -10.09
CA LEU A 62 -13.74 6.25 -10.49
C LEU A 62 -13.98 7.61 -11.17
N GLU A 63 -13.40 8.69 -10.65
CA GLU A 63 -13.47 10.04 -11.25
C GLU A 63 -12.85 10.08 -12.65
N GLU A 64 -11.76 9.34 -12.87
CA GLU A 64 -11.09 9.21 -14.17
C GLU A 64 -11.83 8.30 -15.15
N GLY A 65 -12.94 7.68 -14.74
CA GLY A 65 -13.80 6.86 -15.59
C GLY A 65 -13.53 5.35 -15.52
N VAL A 66 -12.71 4.87 -14.58
CA VAL A 66 -12.56 3.42 -14.34
C VAL A 66 -13.87 2.85 -13.80
N ILE A 67 -14.36 1.76 -14.39
CA ILE A 67 -15.56 1.07 -13.93
C ILE A 67 -15.18 -0.09 -13.01
N ILE A 68 -15.62 -0.09 -11.76
CA ILE A 68 -15.33 -1.19 -10.82
C ILE A 68 -16.54 -2.12 -10.67
N ASN A 69 -16.38 -3.36 -11.11
CA ASN A 69 -17.36 -4.43 -10.99
C ASN A 69 -17.11 -5.21 -9.69
N PHE A 70 -17.79 -4.79 -8.62
CA PHE A 70 -17.79 -5.48 -7.34
C PHE A 70 -18.60 -6.77 -7.39
N LEU A 71 -18.25 -7.72 -6.51
CA LEU A 71 -18.91 -9.02 -6.41
C LEU A 71 -18.94 -9.76 -7.76
N VAL A 72 -17.82 -9.71 -8.48
CA VAL A 72 -17.64 -10.40 -9.76
C VAL A 72 -16.29 -11.11 -9.75
N THR A 73 -16.24 -12.34 -10.23
CA THR A 73 -14.98 -13.07 -10.45
C THR A 73 -14.93 -13.61 -11.87
N PRO A 74 -13.76 -13.57 -12.54
CA PRO A 74 -13.61 -14.22 -13.84
C PRO A 74 -13.67 -15.74 -13.67
N VAL A 75 -14.26 -16.42 -14.66
CA VAL A 75 -14.31 -17.89 -14.76
C VAL A 75 -13.59 -18.41 -16.00
N LYS A 76 -13.58 -17.64 -17.09
CA LYS A 76 -12.95 -18.05 -18.35
C LYS A 76 -12.52 -16.83 -19.18
N VAL A 77 -11.34 -16.91 -19.78
CA VAL A 77 -10.91 -15.94 -20.81
C VAL A 77 -11.42 -16.43 -22.16
N LEU A 78 -12.01 -15.53 -22.93
CA LEU A 78 -12.58 -15.80 -24.25
C LEU A 78 -11.65 -15.28 -25.34
N GLY A 79 -11.59 -16.01 -26.45
CA GLY A 79 -10.70 -15.74 -27.58
C GLY A 79 -9.74 -16.91 -27.84
N ASP A 80 -9.25 -17.00 -29.07
CA ASP A 80 -8.37 -18.10 -29.50
C ASP A 80 -6.89 -17.71 -29.36
N THR A 81 -6.46 -16.72 -30.13
CA THR A 81 -5.08 -16.17 -30.11
C THR A 81 -4.98 -14.86 -29.34
N GLU A 82 -6.07 -14.09 -29.31
CA GLU A 82 -6.16 -12.78 -28.68
C GLU A 82 -7.36 -12.76 -27.74
N VAL A 83 -7.30 -11.92 -26.70
CA VAL A 83 -8.43 -11.76 -25.77
C VAL A 83 -9.57 -11.07 -26.49
N ALA A 84 -10.77 -11.67 -26.44
CA ALA A 84 -12.01 -11.08 -26.94
C ALA A 84 -12.99 -10.74 -25.81
N GLY A 85 -12.77 -11.31 -24.63
CA GLY A 85 -13.59 -11.03 -23.45
C GLY A 85 -13.26 -11.92 -22.27
N VAL A 86 -13.96 -11.69 -21.18
CA VAL A 86 -13.84 -12.47 -19.94
C VAL A 86 -15.24 -12.87 -19.51
N GLU A 87 -15.49 -14.18 -19.49
CA GLU A 87 -16.66 -14.73 -18.84
C GLU A 87 -16.48 -14.61 -17.33
N CYS A 88 -17.50 -14.07 -16.66
CA CYS A 88 -17.51 -13.79 -15.25
C CYS A 88 -18.76 -14.37 -14.60
N ILE A 89 -18.70 -14.60 -13.29
CA ILE A 89 -19.85 -14.98 -12.47
C ILE A 89 -20.04 -13.97 -11.34
N ARG A 90 -21.28 -13.71 -10.94
CA ARG A 90 -21.56 -12.85 -9.79
C ARG A 90 -21.31 -13.59 -8.48
N MET A 91 -20.98 -12.81 -7.47
CA MET A 91 -20.68 -13.28 -6.12
C MET A 91 -21.71 -12.71 -5.13
N GLU A 92 -21.93 -13.43 -4.04
CA GLU A 92 -22.60 -12.94 -2.84
C GLU A 92 -21.71 -13.11 -1.62
N THR A 93 -21.98 -12.35 -0.56
CA THR A 93 -21.19 -12.42 0.68
C THR A 93 -21.81 -13.41 1.66
N LYS A 94 -21.02 -14.39 2.13
CA LYS A 94 -21.47 -15.39 3.11
C LYS A 94 -20.47 -15.56 4.25
N GLY A 95 -20.78 -14.97 5.40
CA GLY A 95 -19.89 -15.01 6.57
C GLY A 95 -18.54 -14.31 6.33
N PHE A 96 -17.55 -14.66 7.14
CA PHE A 96 -16.23 -14.05 7.13
C PHE A 96 -15.13 -15.08 6.82
N ASP A 97 -14.05 -14.62 6.18
CA ASP A 97 -12.82 -15.38 6.01
C ASP A 97 -11.90 -15.24 7.24
N LYS A 98 -10.78 -15.98 7.25
CA LYS A 98 -9.81 -15.95 8.36
C LYS A 98 -9.15 -14.58 8.57
N GLY A 99 -9.20 -13.69 7.57
CA GLY A 99 -8.69 -12.34 7.64
C GLY A 99 -9.77 -11.31 8.01
N GLY A 100 -10.95 -11.76 8.44
CA GLY A 100 -12.05 -10.89 8.85
C GLY A 100 -12.81 -10.23 7.69
N ARG A 101 -12.52 -10.57 6.43
CA ARG A 101 -13.23 -10.04 5.27
C ARG A 101 -14.41 -10.90 4.90
N ARG A 102 -15.44 -10.32 4.28
CA ARG A 102 -16.59 -11.10 3.84
C ARG A 102 -16.17 -12.15 2.82
N ARG A 103 -16.59 -13.41 3.03
CA ARG A 103 -16.26 -14.51 2.12
C ARG A 103 -17.18 -14.45 0.90
N PRO A 104 -16.63 -14.34 -0.33
CA PRO A 104 -17.44 -14.34 -1.54
C PRO A 104 -17.79 -15.78 -1.94
N VAL A 105 -19.03 -16.01 -2.37
CA VAL A 105 -19.55 -17.29 -2.87
C VAL A 105 -20.20 -17.05 -4.24
N PRO A 106 -19.96 -17.90 -5.26
CA PRO A 106 -20.57 -17.74 -6.57
C PRO A 106 -22.10 -17.85 -6.51
N VAL A 107 -22.78 -17.02 -7.30
CA VAL A 107 -24.22 -17.11 -7.53
C VAL A 107 -24.43 -17.95 -8.77
N GLU A 108 -24.94 -19.17 -8.60
CA GLU A 108 -25.15 -20.11 -9.71
C GLU A 108 -26.08 -19.52 -10.80
N GLY A 109 -25.75 -19.78 -12.07
CA GLY A 109 -26.52 -19.28 -13.21
C GLY A 109 -26.41 -17.78 -13.48
N SER A 110 -25.50 -17.06 -12.80
CA SER A 110 -25.30 -15.61 -12.97
C SER A 110 -24.18 -15.24 -13.95
N ASN A 111 -23.73 -16.18 -14.79
CA ASN A 111 -22.63 -15.97 -15.72
C ASN A 111 -22.97 -14.90 -16.77
N PHE A 112 -21.98 -14.08 -17.10
CA PHE A 112 -22.08 -13.06 -18.13
C PHE A 112 -20.70 -12.76 -18.71
N VAL A 113 -20.65 -12.08 -19.85
CA VAL A 113 -19.40 -11.73 -20.52
C VAL A 113 -19.13 -10.25 -20.41
N ILE A 114 -17.88 -9.89 -20.12
CA ILE A 114 -17.34 -8.55 -20.27
C ILE A 114 -16.39 -8.58 -21.47
N GLU A 115 -16.71 -7.83 -22.52
CA GLU A 115 -15.81 -7.71 -23.69
C GLU A 115 -14.50 -7.02 -23.30
N ALA A 116 -13.40 -7.54 -23.81
CA ALA A 116 -12.06 -7.06 -23.47
C ALA A 116 -11.09 -7.42 -24.59
N ASP A 117 -10.18 -6.49 -24.88
CA ASP A 117 -9.06 -6.68 -25.81
C ASP A 117 -7.76 -6.95 -25.02
N THR A 118 -7.73 -6.58 -23.73
CA THR A 118 -6.60 -6.79 -22.85
C THR A 118 -7.07 -7.21 -21.46
N LEU A 119 -6.42 -8.22 -20.91
CA LEU A 119 -6.62 -8.70 -19.54
C LEU A 119 -5.35 -8.50 -18.72
N VAL A 120 -5.47 -7.80 -17.59
CA VAL A 120 -4.35 -7.56 -16.66
C VAL A 120 -4.65 -8.25 -15.32
N PRO A 121 -4.00 -9.39 -15.01
CA PRO A 121 -4.19 -10.05 -13.72
C PRO A 121 -3.41 -9.32 -12.61
N CYS A 122 -4.14 -8.86 -11.58
CA CYS A 122 -3.61 -8.19 -10.38
C CYS A 122 -4.04 -8.95 -9.11
N ILE A 123 -3.81 -10.26 -9.11
CA ILE A 123 -4.27 -11.20 -8.07
C ILE A 123 -3.22 -11.51 -6.99
N GLY A 124 -2.13 -10.75 -6.97
CA GLY A 124 -0.96 -10.97 -6.11
C GLY A 124 0.23 -11.54 -6.89
N GLN A 125 1.37 -11.57 -6.21
CA GLN A 125 2.62 -12.11 -6.73
C GLN A 125 3.24 -13.06 -5.69
N GLY A 126 3.98 -14.05 -6.18
CA GLY A 126 4.80 -14.94 -5.37
C GLY A 126 6.28 -14.78 -5.73
N LEU A 127 7.16 -15.37 -4.91
CA LEU A 127 8.57 -15.44 -5.23
C LEU A 127 8.80 -16.35 -6.45
N THR A 128 9.74 -15.96 -7.32
CA THR A 128 10.06 -16.69 -8.55
C THR A 128 11.11 -17.77 -8.30
N GLU A 129 11.11 -18.80 -9.14
CA GLU A 129 12.02 -19.95 -9.10
C GLU A 129 13.49 -19.52 -9.14
N GLY A 130 14.32 -20.18 -8.30
CA GLY A 130 15.70 -19.77 -8.00
C GLY A 130 16.14 -20.05 -6.56
N LEU A 131 15.17 -20.31 -5.67
CA LEU A 131 15.41 -20.78 -4.30
C LEU A 131 14.80 -22.19 -4.07
N ASP A 132 14.41 -22.89 -5.13
CA ASP A 132 13.72 -24.19 -5.06
C ASP A 132 14.53 -25.29 -4.36
N ALA A 133 15.86 -25.13 -4.31
CA ALA A 133 16.75 -26.02 -3.58
C ALA A 133 16.63 -25.89 -2.05
N GLN A 134 15.82 -24.96 -1.53
CA GLN A 134 15.68 -24.68 -0.10
C GLN A 134 14.21 -24.52 0.31
N GLN A 135 13.34 -25.47 -0.09
CA GLN A 135 11.91 -25.47 0.26
C GLN A 135 11.65 -25.32 1.78
N GLU A 136 12.56 -25.79 2.62
CA GLU A 136 12.47 -25.68 4.09
C GLU A 136 12.54 -24.23 4.60
N LEU A 137 13.08 -23.30 3.81
CA LEU A 137 13.06 -21.87 4.14
C LEU A 137 11.70 -21.23 3.95
N PHE A 138 10.79 -21.85 3.21
CA PHE A 138 9.53 -21.23 2.83
C PHE A 138 8.39 -21.67 3.73
N ASN A 139 7.44 -20.76 3.97
CA ASN A 139 6.15 -21.13 4.54
C ASN A 139 5.26 -21.75 3.45
N LYS A 140 4.11 -22.28 3.86
CA LYS A 140 3.11 -22.88 2.95
C LYS A 140 2.59 -21.95 1.84
N TRP A 141 2.88 -20.65 1.92
CA TRP A 141 2.50 -19.63 0.95
C TRP A 141 3.65 -19.21 0.02
N GLY A 142 4.83 -19.84 0.17
CA GLY A 142 5.99 -19.55 -0.67
C GLY A 142 6.79 -18.30 -0.25
N PHE A 143 6.63 -17.80 0.98
CA PHE A 143 7.46 -16.71 1.51
C PHE A 143 8.53 -17.22 2.48
N VAL A 144 9.66 -16.53 2.55
CA VAL A 144 10.78 -16.88 3.41
C VAL A 144 10.38 -16.75 4.88
N GLN A 145 10.59 -17.82 5.66
CA GLN A 145 10.39 -17.84 7.09
C GLN A 145 11.56 -17.15 7.79
N VAL A 146 11.22 -16.21 8.68
CA VAL A 146 12.18 -15.50 9.51
C VAL A 146 11.70 -15.38 10.94
N ASP A 147 12.63 -15.19 11.87
CA ASP A 147 12.31 -14.64 13.19
C ASP A 147 11.89 -13.17 13.02
N PRO A 148 10.64 -12.78 13.38
CA PRO A 148 10.12 -11.43 13.16
C PRO A 148 10.85 -10.33 13.96
N ARG A 149 11.66 -10.69 14.96
CA ARG A 149 12.45 -9.72 15.75
C ARG A 149 13.85 -9.50 15.20
N THR A 150 14.38 -10.47 14.45
CA THR A 150 15.78 -10.47 14.02
C THR A 150 15.97 -10.60 12.51
N MET A 151 14.90 -10.91 11.76
CA MET A 151 14.91 -11.17 10.33
C MET A 151 15.81 -12.36 9.91
N LYS A 152 16.24 -13.19 10.87
CA LYS A 152 17.06 -14.39 10.64
C LYS A 152 16.23 -15.50 10.03
N THR A 153 16.78 -16.17 9.02
CA THR A 153 16.22 -17.42 8.49
C THR A 153 16.70 -18.62 9.33
N SER A 154 16.28 -19.84 8.95
CA SER A 154 16.83 -21.07 9.54
C SER A 154 18.27 -21.36 9.11
N ILE A 155 18.81 -20.68 8.09
CA ILE A 155 20.20 -20.82 7.65
C ILE A 155 21.08 -19.80 8.39
N PRO A 156 22.12 -20.23 9.13
CA PRO A 156 23.03 -19.33 9.82
C PRO A 156 23.66 -18.31 8.86
N GLY A 157 23.64 -17.03 9.26
CA GLY A 157 24.18 -15.92 8.47
C GLY A 157 23.30 -15.45 7.31
N VAL A 158 22.12 -16.04 7.11
CA VAL A 158 21.17 -15.64 6.06
C VAL A 158 19.95 -14.95 6.68
N PHE A 159 19.61 -13.79 6.14
CA PHE A 159 18.53 -12.91 6.59
C PHE A 159 17.57 -12.60 5.43
N SER A 160 16.33 -12.26 5.73
CA SER A 160 15.34 -11.87 4.71
C SER A 160 14.37 -10.81 5.25
N GLY A 161 13.85 -9.97 4.35
CA GLY A 161 12.98 -8.85 4.69
C GLY A 161 12.15 -8.37 3.50
N GLY A 162 11.26 -7.41 3.75
CA GLY A 162 10.30 -6.90 2.76
C GLY A 162 9.39 -7.98 2.15
N ASP A 163 9.02 -7.80 0.88
CA ASP A 163 8.07 -8.64 0.15
C ASP A 163 8.43 -10.12 0.08
N ALA A 164 9.70 -10.48 0.31
CA ALA A 164 10.14 -11.87 0.35
C ALA A 164 9.62 -12.64 1.58
N VAL A 165 9.31 -11.94 2.66
CA VAL A 165 8.79 -12.53 3.91
C VAL A 165 7.26 -12.51 3.93
N ASN A 166 6.67 -11.43 3.42
CA ASN A 166 5.24 -11.24 3.23
C ASN A 166 5.01 -10.00 2.37
N PRO A 167 3.88 -9.87 1.64
CA PRO A 167 3.53 -8.62 0.99
C PRO A 167 3.54 -7.49 2.02
N ALA A 168 4.35 -6.47 1.78
CA ALA A 168 4.67 -5.41 2.71
C ALA A 168 4.46 -4.04 2.06
N THR A 169 4.24 -3.04 2.90
CA THR A 169 4.39 -1.65 2.51
C THR A 169 5.88 -1.30 2.37
N VAL A 170 6.17 -0.20 1.68
CA VAL A 170 7.56 0.32 1.57
C VAL A 170 8.17 0.57 2.96
N VAL A 171 7.38 1.09 3.90
CA VAL A 171 7.84 1.38 5.26
C VAL A 171 8.18 0.10 6.02
N GLU A 172 7.35 -0.93 5.91
CA GLU A 172 7.63 -2.24 6.53
C GLU A 172 8.88 -2.89 5.92
N ALA A 173 9.05 -2.81 4.60
CA ALA A 173 10.25 -3.33 3.93
C ALA A 173 11.53 -2.61 4.41
N VAL A 174 11.48 -1.28 4.55
CA VAL A 174 12.58 -0.49 5.13
C VAL A 174 12.85 -0.89 6.58
N ALA A 175 11.79 -1.09 7.39
CA ALA A 175 11.93 -1.53 8.77
C ALA A 175 12.59 -2.91 8.87
N HIS A 176 12.16 -3.88 8.06
CA HIS A 176 12.79 -5.20 7.95
C HIS A 176 14.28 -5.06 7.57
N GLY A 177 14.61 -4.20 6.60
CA GLY A 177 15.98 -3.93 6.21
C GLY A 177 16.85 -3.38 7.34
N LYS A 178 16.31 -2.46 8.15
CA LYS A 178 17.02 -1.92 9.32
C LYS A 178 17.30 -2.99 10.38
N ILE A 179 16.29 -3.81 10.70
CA ILE A 179 16.44 -4.91 11.68
C ILE A 179 17.49 -5.91 11.18
N ALA A 180 17.39 -6.32 9.92
CA ALA A 180 18.34 -7.25 9.32
C ALA A 180 19.77 -6.69 9.34
N ALA A 181 19.97 -5.40 9.01
CA ALA A 181 21.30 -4.79 9.02
C ALA A 181 21.94 -4.78 10.42
N ILE A 182 21.17 -4.46 11.47
CA ILE A 182 21.62 -4.52 12.87
C ILE A 182 22.05 -5.94 13.24
N GLU A 183 21.27 -6.94 12.85
CA GLU A 183 21.55 -8.34 13.21
C GLU A 183 22.66 -8.99 12.38
N ILE A 184 22.85 -8.54 11.13
CA ILE A 184 24.00 -8.90 10.29
C ILE A 184 25.29 -8.38 10.94
N ASP A 185 25.29 -7.13 11.40
CA ASP A 185 26.45 -6.52 12.06
C ASP A 185 26.83 -7.28 13.34
N LYS A 186 25.83 -7.56 14.20
CA LYS A 186 26.02 -8.41 15.39
C LYS A 186 26.49 -9.83 15.07
N TYR A 187 26.02 -10.42 13.96
CA TYR A 187 26.44 -11.76 13.54
C TYR A 187 27.94 -11.83 13.26
N PHE A 188 28.53 -10.75 12.75
CA PHE A 188 29.98 -10.63 12.55
C PHE A 188 30.75 -10.16 13.80
N GLY A 189 30.09 -9.99 14.94
CA GLY A 189 30.71 -9.65 16.22
C GLY A 189 30.84 -8.14 16.51
N TYR A 190 30.16 -7.29 15.74
CA TYR A 190 30.08 -5.85 15.98
C TYR A 190 28.90 -5.49 16.90
N ASP A 191 28.67 -4.20 17.15
CA ASP A 191 27.74 -3.72 18.19
C ASP A 191 26.30 -3.47 17.69
N GLY A 192 26.03 -3.64 16.40
CA GLY A 192 24.72 -3.47 15.80
C GLY A 192 24.33 -1.99 15.62
N LYS A 193 25.26 -1.05 15.72
CA LYS A 193 24.96 0.39 15.57
C LYS A 193 25.00 0.80 14.10
N LEU A 194 23.83 1.10 13.55
CA LEU A 194 23.73 1.69 12.22
C LEU A 194 24.21 3.16 12.25
N PRO A 195 24.87 3.65 11.18
CA PRO A 195 25.43 5.00 11.12
C PRO A 195 24.34 6.06 10.84
N PHE A 196 23.37 6.17 11.73
CA PHE A 196 22.39 7.25 11.67
C PHE A 196 22.99 8.52 12.32
N PRO A 197 22.74 9.71 11.74
CA PRO A 197 23.11 10.94 12.40
C PRO A 197 22.40 11.03 13.74
N GLU A 198 23.09 11.58 14.75
CA GLU A 198 22.45 11.94 16.00
C GLU A 198 21.30 12.90 15.70
N ARG A 199 20.15 12.64 16.31
CA ARG A 199 18.99 13.52 16.16
C ARG A 199 19.21 14.74 17.03
N GLU A 200 19.08 15.93 16.45
CA GLU A 200 18.96 17.14 17.25
C GLU A 200 17.64 17.08 18.04
N VAL A 201 17.74 17.22 19.35
CA VAL A 201 16.57 17.37 20.21
C VAL A 201 15.99 18.74 19.94
N VAL A 202 14.72 18.76 19.53
CA VAL A 202 13.98 20.00 19.29
C VAL A 202 12.96 20.12 20.42
N PRO A 203 13.02 21.19 21.24
CA PRO A 203 12.02 21.43 22.27
C PRO A 203 10.62 21.46 21.65
N THR A 204 9.69 20.74 22.26
CA THR A 204 8.30 20.67 21.79
C THR A 204 7.35 20.90 22.95
N SER A 205 6.39 21.81 22.75
CA SER A 205 5.21 21.89 23.61
C SER A 205 4.15 20.96 23.04
N TYR A 206 3.60 20.09 23.89
CA TYR A 206 2.48 19.22 23.55
C TYR A 206 1.20 19.85 24.14
N ASP A 207 0.25 20.17 23.26
CA ASP A 207 -1.09 20.62 23.66
C ASP A 207 -2.06 19.43 23.49
N GLU A 208 -2.38 18.78 24.60
CA GLU A 208 -3.28 17.62 24.64
C GLU A 208 -4.70 17.97 24.21
N GLU A 209 -5.19 19.17 24.56
CA GLU A 209 -6.54 19.62 24.23
C GLU A 209 -6.69 19.83 22.73
N ALA A 210 -5.70 20.49 22.10
CA ALA A 210 -5.67 20.66 20.65
C ALA A 210 -5.59 19.31 19.91
N TYR A 211 -4.95 18.30 20.50
CA TYR A 211 -4.82 16.97 19.91
C TYR A 211 -6.13 16.16 19.95
N LEU A 212 -6.91 16.30 21.02
CA LEU A 212 -8.20 15.59 21.17
C LEU A 212 -9.27 16.10 20.18
N VAL A 213 -9.05 17.25 19.54
CA VAL A 213 -9.94 17.79 18.52
C VAL A 213 -9.76 17.03 17.20
N THR A 214 -10.81 16.33 16.76
CA THR A 214 -10.83 15.70 15.43
C THR A 214 -11.01 16.75 14.34
N LEU A 215 -9.95 17.03 13.58
CA LEU A 215 -9.99 17.91 12.42
C LEU A 215 -9.96 17.10 11.12
N PRO A 216 -10.73 17.50 10.09
CA PRO A 216 -10.64 16.86 8.78
C PRO A 216 -9.23 17.04 8.20
N ARG A 217 -8.72 15.99 7.54
CA ARG A 217 -7.42 16.03 6.86
C ARG A 217 -7.44 17.02 5.70
N GLN A 218 -6.36 17.79 5.54
CA GLN A 218 -6.21 18.63 4.36
C GLN A 218 -6.11 17.75 3.11
N LYS A 219 -6.86 18.12 2.06
CA LYS A 219 -6.81 17.41 0.77
C LYS A 219 -5.78 18.05 -0.14
N PRO A 220 -4.94 17.27 -0.83
CA PRO A 220 -4.00 17.80 -1.80
C PRO A 220 -4.74 18.47 -2.97
N THR A 221 -4.05 19.42 -3.59
CA THR A 221 -4.53 20.00 -4.86
C THR A 221 -4.33 18.97 -5.96
N LEU A 222 -5.41 18.57 -6.62
CA LEU A 222 -5.36 17.66 -7.76
C LEU A 222 -5.55 18.44 -9.06
N LEU A 223 -4.91 18.01 -10.14
CA LEU A 223 -5.20 18.52 -11.47
C LEU A 223 -6.67 18.27 -11.86
N PRO A 224 -7.31 19.19 -12.61
CA PRO A 224 -8.62 18.97 -13.21
C PRO A 224 -8.63 17.74 -14.10
N LEU A 225 -9.77 17.04 -14.19
CA LEU A 225 -9.89 15.76 -14.90
C LEU A 225 -9.49 15.87 -16.39
N GLU A 226 -9.80 16.99 -17.02
CA GLU A 226 -9.52 17.28 -18.43
C GLU A 226 -8.02 17.34 -18.74
N GLU A 227 -7.22 17.63 -17.72
CA GLU A 227 -5.77 17.76 -17.76
C GLU A 227 -5.03 16.49 -17.30
N ARG A 228 -5.73 15.50 -16.74
CA ARG A 228 -5.15 14.21 -16.28
C ARG A 228 -4.83 13.27 -17.44
N LYS A 229 -4.08 13.75 -18.44
CA LYS A 229 -3.70 13.00 -19.65
C LYS A 229 -2.26 12.54 -19.58
N GLY A 230 -2.02 11.31 -20.03
CA GLY A 230 -0.69 10.70 -20.01
C GLY A 230 -0.14 10.57 -18.58
N PHE A 231 1.17 10.78 -18.42
CA PHE A 231 1.87 10.55 -17.15
C PHE A 231 2.25 11.84 -16.42
N VAL A 232 1.46 12.91 -16.58
CA VAL A 232 1.67 14.15 -15.82
C VAL A 232 1.38 13.91 -14.34
N GLU A 233 2.12 14.59 -13.48
CA GLU A 233 1.88 14.55 -12.03
C GLU A 233 0.53 15.21 -11.71
N VAL A 234 -0.43 14.38 -11.28
CA VAL A 234 -1.81 14.79 -10.96
C VAL A 234 -1.92 15.41 -9.56
N ASN A 235 -1.28 14.79 -8.57
CA ASN A 235 -1.30 15.26 -7.20
C ASN A 235 -0.19 16.30 -7.00
N LYS A 236 -0.57 17.56 -6.79
CA LYS A 236 0.34 18.70 -6.58
C LYS A 236 0.71 18.91 -5.11
N GLY A 237 0.30 17.99 -4.25
CA GLY A 237 0.54 18.06 -2.82
C GLY A 237 -0.29 19.14 -2.14
N LEU A 238 0.15 19.50 -0.94
CA LEU A 238 -0.43 20.54 -0.11
C LEU A 238 0.28 21.87 -0.36
N THR A 239 -0.43 22.98 -0.20
CA THR A 239 0.23 24.29 -0.09
C THR A 239 1.10 24.32 1.18
N LEU A 240 2.05 25.25 1.23
CA LEU A 240 2.89 25.42 2.43
C LEU A 240 2.02 25.62 3.69
N GLU A 241 0.98 26.43 3.60
CA GLU A 241 0.05 26.71 4.70
C GLU A 241 -0.69 25.45 5.16
N GLN A 242 -1.22 24.68 4.21
CA GLN A 242 -1.88 23.40 4.50
C GLN A 242 -0.92 22.39 5.11
N ALA A 243 0.32 22.30 4.59
CA ALA A 243 1.34 21.40 5.10
C ALA A 243 1.77 21.77 6.52
N VAL A 244 1.94 23.07 6.81
CA VAL A 244 2.24 23.57 8.16
C VAL A 244 1.10 23.24 9.12
N GLU A 245 -0.15 23.47 8.72
CA GLU A 245 -1.31 23.16 9.55
C GLU A 245 -1.44 21.66 9.82
N GLU A 246 -1.20 20.83 8.80
CA GLU A 246 -1.17 19.38 8.93
C GLU A 246 -0.06 18.94 9.91
N ALA A 247 1.11 19.57 9.85
CA ALA A 247 2.28 19.27 10.68
C ALA A 247 2.12 19.69 12.16
N LYS A 248 1.31 20.71 12.47
CA LYS A 248 0.99 21.08 13.86
C LYS A 248 0.28 19.97 14.64
N ARG A 249 -0.32 19.01 13.94
CA ARG A 249 -0.99 17.84 14.54
C ARG A 249 -0.01 16.68 14.80
N CYS A 250 1.29 16.89 14.60
CA CYS A 250 2.30 15.88 14.85
C CYS A 250 2.32 15.51 16.33
N LEU A 251 2.28 14.19 16.61
CA LEU A 251 2.35 13.65 17.97
C LEU A 251 3.73 13.77 18.63
N HIS A 252 4.75 14.24 17.89
CA HIS A 252 6.14 14.27 18.34
C HIS A 252 6.63 12.95 18.96
N CYS A 253 6.03 11.81 18.55
CA CYS A 253 6.22 10.50 19.17
C CYS A 253 7.64 9.93 19.03
N ASP A 254 8.45 10.55 18.17
CA ASP A 254 9.83 10.18 17.90
C ASP A 254 10.84 11.17 18.49
N ARG A 255 10.38 12.20 19.21
CA ARG A 255 11.20 13.17 19.92
C ARG A 255 11.30 12.74 21.38
N PRO A 256 12.52 12.63 21.95
CA PRO A 256 12.65 12.49 23.38
C PRO A 256 12.01 13.71 24.03
N VAL A 257 11.10 13.47 24.98
CA VAL A 257 10.61 14.53 25.86
C VAL A 257 11.82 14.93 26.71
N GLU A 258 12.31 16.16 26.54
CA GLU A 258 13.05 16.75 27.66
C GLU A 258 12.02 16.84 28.78
N GLU A 259 12.21 16.06 29.85
CA GLU A 259 11.54 16.33 31.12
C GLU A 259 11.87 17.78 31.43
N VAL A 260 10.93 18.69 31.16
CA VAL A 260 11.05 20.08 31.56
C VAL A 260 11.09 20.00 33.08
N ALA A 261 12.27 20.18 33.67
CA ALA A 261 12.39 20.22 35.10
C ALA A 261 11.38 21.24 35.62
N GLU A 262 10.59 20.86 36.63
CA GLU A 262 9.58 21.68 37.30
C GLU A 262 10.22 22.87 38.05
N GLU A 263 11.19 23.57 37.48
CA GLU A 263 11.92 24.66 38.13
C GLU A 263 11.18 26.01 38.04
N GLU A 264 10.09 26.13 37.29
CA GLU A 264 9.31 27.38 37.22
C GLU A 264 8.09 27.41 38.18
N GLU A 265 7.60 26.27 38.69
CA GLU A 265 6.46 26.27 39.63
C GLU A 265 6.89 26.47 41.10
N GLU A 266 8.14 26.19 41.45
CA GLU A 266 8.68 26.47 42.80
C GLU A 266 9.12 27.93 42.98
N ALA A 267 9.47 28.63 41.89
CA ALA A 267 9.85 30.05 41.95
C ALA A 267 8.65 30.96 42.27
N GLU A 268 7.47 30.72 41.70
CA GLU A 268 6.26 31.48 42.03
C GLU A 268 5.72 31.17 43.44
N LYS A 269 5.90 29.94 43.94
CA LYS A 269 5.53 29.61 45.33
C LYS A 269 6.45 30.26 46.36
N ALA A 270 7.74 30.45 46.04
CA ALA A 270 8.69 31.12 46.94
C ALA A 270 8.45 32.64 47.04
N GLU A 271 7.99 33.32 45.98
CA GLU A 271 7.68 34.76 46.02
C GLU A 271 6.33 35.10 46.68
N SER A 272 5.42 34.12 46.84
CA SER A 272 4.12 34.32 47.50
C SER A 272 4.13 34.20 49.03
N VAL A 273 5.28 33.84 49.62
CA VAL A 273 5.45 33.65 51.09
C VAL A 273 6.49 34.62 51.69
N GLY A 274 6.94 35.62 50.92
CA GLY A 274 7.88 36.67 51.35
C GLY A 274 7.20 37.90 51.95
#